data_AF-A0A349BTP6-F1
#
_entry.id   AF-A0A349BTP6-F1
#
_cell.length_a   1.000
_cell.length_b   1.000
_cell.length_c   1.000
_cell.angle_alpha   90.00
_cell.angle_beta   90.00
_cell.angle_gamma   90.00
#
_symmetry.space_group_name_H-M   'P 1'
#
loop_
_entity.id
_entity.type
_entity.pdbx_description
1 polymer ?
#
loop_
_entity_poly.entity_id
_entity_poly.type
_entity_poly.pdbx_seq_one_letter_code
_entity_poly.pdbx_strand_id
1 'polypeptide(L)' 'DEIEMTTLYSPIVQVCDAISGARPGARRQVLDSYVQRLKDLEKIAYDFDGVNKAYAIQAGRELRVFVESD' A
#
# COMPACT_ATOMS: atom_id res chain seq x y z
N ASP A 1 -13.86 -9.43 14.28
CA ASP A 1 -13.56 -10.47 15.29
C ASP A 1 -13.26 -9.96 16.69
N GLU A 2 -12.98 -8.67 16.90
CA GLU A 2 -12.52 -8.15 18.20
C GLU A 2 -13.62 -7.52 19.09
N ILE A 3 -14.90 -7.64 18.73
CA ILE A 3 -16.00 -7.06 19.51
C ILE A 3 -17.02 -8.15 19.83
N GLU A 4 -17.40 -8.21 21.10
CA GLU A 4 -18.37 -9.17 21.61
C GLU A 4 -19.73 -8.99 20.91
N MET A 5 -20.35 -10.10 20.52
CA MET A 5 -21.64 -10.08 19.84
C MET A 5 -22.76 -9.75 20.83
N THR A 6 -23.11 -8.48 20.95
CA THR A 6 -24.13 -8.00 21.89
C THR A 6 -25.56 -8.09 21.35
N THR A 7 -25.74 -8.35 20.05
CA THR A 7 -27.06 -8.34 19.40
C THR A 7 -27.25 -9.56 18.49
N LEU A 8 -28.51 -9.91 18.24
CA LEU A 8 -28.88 -11.03 17.37
C LEU A 8 -28.40 -10.86 15.92
N TYR A 9 -28.15 -9.61 15.48
CA TYR A 9 -27.69 -9.30 14.12
C TYR A 9 -26.17 -9.43 13.96
N SER A 10 -25.42 -9.48 15.06
CA SER A 10 -23.95 -9.52 15.06
C SER A 10 -23.36 -10.70 14.23
N PRO A 11 -23.92 -11.93 14.27
CA PRO A 11 -23.45 -13.02 13.40
C PRO A 11 -23.63 -12.72 11.90
N ILE A 12 -24.74 -12.07 11.52
CA ILE A 12 -25.03 -11.73 10.11
C ILE A 12 -24.00 -10.72 9.59
N VAL A 13 -23.73 -9.68 10.38
CA VAL A 13 -22.73 -8.65 10.03
C VAL A 13 -21.33 -9.27 9.88
N GLN A 14 -20.95 -10.21 10.76
CA GLN A 14 -19.69 -10.92 10.65
C GLN A 14 -19.57 -11.76 9.38
N VAL A 15 -20.64 -12.49 9.02
CA VAL A 15 -20.67 -13.27 7.77
C VAL A 15 -20.53 -12.34 6.56
N CYS A 16 -21.20 -11.19 6.57
CA CYS A 16 -21.07 -10.20 5.51
C CYS A 16 -19.63 -9.65 5.38
N ASP A 17 -18.97 -9.34 6.50
CA ASP A 17 -17.58 -8.88 6.51
C ASP A 17 -16.61 -9.97 5.99
N ALA A 18 -16.78 -11.20 6.47
CA ALA A 18 -15.97 -12.34 6.03
C ALA A 18 -16.10 -12.59 4.52
N ILE A 19 -17.33 -12.60 3.99
CA ILE A 19 -17.58 -12.72 2.55
C ILE A 19 -16.97 -11.55 1.77
N SER A 20 -17.12 -10.33 2.30
CA SER A 20 -16.56 -9.14 1.66
C SER A 20 -15.03 -9.20 1.57
N GLY A 21 -14.37 -9.58 2.66
CA GLY A 21 -12.92 -9.69 2.78
C GLY A 21 -12.29 -10.90 2.10
N ALA A 22 -13.07 -11.96 1.80
CA ALA A 22 -12.61 -13.16 1.11
C ALA A 22 -12.38 -12.95 -0.40
N ARG A 23 -12.87 -11.83 -0.97
CA ARG A 23 -12.69 -11.54 -2.40
C ARG A 23 -11.20 -11.48 -2.78
N PRO A 24 -10.77 -12.18 -3.85
CA PRO A 24 -9.42 -12.05 -4.38
C PRO A 24 -9.12 -10.58 -4.67
N GLY A 25 -8.14 -10.01 -3.99
CA GLY A 25 -7.76 -8.61 -4.14
C GLY A 25 -8.26 -7.67 -3.03
N ALA A 26 -9.31 -7.99 -2.26
CA ALA A 26 -9.83 -7.07 -1.22
C ALA A 26 -8.77 -6.64 -0.20
N ARG A 27 -7.86 -7.56 0.17
CA ARG A 27 -6.70 -7.27 1.03
C ARG A 27 -5.37 -7.26 0.28
N ARG A 28 -5.25 -8.03 -0.80
CA ARG A 28 -4.01 -8.16 -1.60
C ARG A 28 -3.76 -6.98 -2.55
N GLN A 29 -4.80 -6.39 -3.15
CA GLN A 29 -4.64 -5.22 -4.04
C GLN A 29 -4.03 -4.02 -3.31
N VAL A 30 -4.29 -3.88 -2.01
CA VAL A 30 -3.75 -2.76 -1.23
C VAL A 30 -2.23 -2.82 -1.17
N LEU A 31 -1.65 -4.01 -1.00
CA LEU A 31 -0.19 -4.16 -0.90
C LEU A 31 0.49 -4.03 -2.27
N ASP A 32 -0.08 -4.61 -3.32
CA ASP A 32 0.45 -4.49 -4.68
C ASP A 32 0.38 -3.05 -5.19
N SER A 33 -0.76 -2.37 -5.00
CA SER A 33 -0.91 -0.96 -5.37
C SER A 33 0.03 -0.05 -4.59
N TYR A 34 0.30 -0.39 -3.32
CA TYR A 34 1.27 0.33 -2.50
C TYR A 34 2.71 0.15 -3.01
N VAL A 35 3.12 -1.08 -3.35
CA VAL A 35 4.44 -1.34 -3.95
C VAL A 35 4.56 -0.64 -5.31
N GLN A 36 3.50 -0.68 -6.12
CA GLN A 36 3.48 -0.01 -7.42
C GLN A 36 3.69 1.50 -7.25
N ARG A 37 2.97 2.12 -6.32
CA ARG A 37 3.11 3.55 -6.01
C ARG A 37 4.53 3.93 -5.60
N LEU A 38 5.20 3.11 -4.80
CA LEU A 38 6.60 3.36 -4.40
C LEU A 38 7.53 3.34 -5.62
N LYS A 39 7.38 2.35 -6.49
CA LYS A 39 8.16 2.26 -7.73
C LYS A 39 7.91 3.45 -8.65
N ASP A 40 6.66 3.90 -8.75
CA ASP A 40 6.32 5.06 -9.57
C ASP A 40 6.99 6.34 -9.03
N LEU A 41 7.03 6.53 -7.71
CA LEU A 41 7.74 7.65 -7.07
C LEU A 41 9.25 7.60 -7.34
N GLU A 42 9.86 6.42 -7.22
CA GLU A 42 11.29 6.25 -7.53
C GLU A 42 11.57 6.53 -9.00
N LYS A 43 10.73 6.03 -9.91
CA LYS A 43 10.87 6.25 -11.36
C LYS A 43 10.83 7.73 -11.72
N ILE A 44 9.91 8.50 -11.13
CA ILE A 44 9.84 9.95 -11.36
C ILE A 44 11.16 10.63 -11.01
N ALA A 45 11.82 10.23 -9.92
CA ALA A 45 13.12 10.79 -9.55
C ALA A 45 14.25 10.33 -10.49
N TYR A 46 14.23 9.08 -10.97
CA TYR A 46 15.20 8.59 -11.96
C TYR A 46 15.11 9.27 -13.32
N ASP A 47 13.96 9.82 -13.69
CA ASP A 47 13.78 10.52 -14.97
C ASP A 47 14.52 11.89 -15.01
N PHE A 48 15.08 12.36 -13.89
CA PHE A 48 15.90 13.57 -13.84
C PHE A 48 17.37 13.26 -14.11
N ASP A 49 17.97 14.07 -14.98
CA ASP A 49 19.38 13.93 -15.35
C ASP A 49 20.32 14.18 -14.14
N GLY A 50 21.37 13.37 -14.03
CA GLY A 50 22.29 13.36 -12.87
C GLY A 50 21.81 12.56 -11.65
N VAL A 51 20.59 12.01 -11.63
CA VAL A 51 20.13 11.13 -10.55
C VAL A 51 20.66 9.71 -10.74
N ASN A 52 21.62 9.30 -9.91
CA ASN A 52 22.18 7.93 -9.94
C ASN A 52 21.23 6.93 -9.26
N LYS A 53 20.65 7.28 -8.10
CA LYS A 53 19.75 6.41 -7.31
C LYS A 53 18.64 7.20 -6.63
N ALA A 54 17.43 6.62 -6.57
CA ALA A 54 16.32 7.15 -5.78
C ALA A 54 15.57 6.02 -5.05
N TYR A 55 15.23 6.25 -3.79
CA TYR A 55 14.51 5.28 -2.95
C TYR A 55 13.37 5.95 -2.17
N ALA A 56 12.18 5.36 -2.24
CA ALA A 56 11.03 5.80 -1.45
C ALA A 56 11.08 5.16 -0.04
N ILE A 57 11.09 6.00 1.00
CA ILE A 57 11.23 5.61 2.40
C ILE A 57 9.92 5.94 3.15
N GLN A 58 9.74 5.34 4.33
CA GLN A 58 8.60 5.60 5.22
C GLN A 58 7.25 5.49 4.54
N ALA A 59 7.05 4.42 3.79
CA ALA A 59 5.81 4.20 3.05
C ALA A 59 5.49 5.25 1.98
N GLY A 60 6.53 5.77 1.33
CA GLY A 60 6.41 6.75 0.25
C GLY A 60 6.13 8.16 0.75
N ARG A 61 6.35 8.42 2.05
CA ARG A 61 6.27 9.76 2.64
C ARG A 61 7.58 10.54 2.51
N GLU A 62 8.67 9.84 2.28
CA GLU A 62 9.99 10.42 2.04
C GLU A 62 10.59 9.81 0.78
N LEU A 63 11.37 10.59 0.03
CA LEU A 63 12.09 10.14 -1.15
C LEU A 63 13.54 10.59 -1.03
N ARG A 64 14.48 9.64 -0.98
CA ARG A 64 15.91 9.93 -0.89
C ARG A 64 16.53 9.78 -2.27
N VAL A 65 17.09 10.88 -2.77
CA VAL A 65 17.68 10.99 -4.10
C VAL A 65 19.19 11.18 -3.97
N PHE A 66 19.94 10.40 -4.74
CA PHE A 66 21.39 10.46 -4.85
C PHE A 66 21.74 11.01 -6.22
N VAL A 67 22.38 12.16 -6.22
CA VAL A 67 22.81 12.86 -7.43
C VAL A 67 24.32 12.72 -7.53
N GLU A 68 24.80 12.29 -8.70
CA GLU A 68 26.22 12.39 -9.04
C GLU A 68 26.37 13.55 -10.01
N SER A 69 27.36 14.41 -9.73
CA SER A 69 27.80 15.41 -10.68
C SER A 69 28.99 14.80 -11.41
N ASP A 70 28.94 14.81 -12.73
CA ASP A 70 30.20 14.83 -13.49
C ASP A 70 31.02 16.09 -13.11
#